data_AF-A0A929H1S6-F1
#
_entry.id   AF-A0A929H1S6-F1
#
_cell.length_a   1.000
_cell.length_b   1.000
_cell.length_c   1.000
_cell.angle_alpha   90.00
_cell.angle_beta   90.00
_cell.angle_gamma   90.00
#
_symmetry.space_group_name_H-M   'P 1'
#
loop_
_entity.id
_entity.type
_entity.pdbx_description
1 polymer ?
#
loop_
_entity_poly.entity_id
_entity_poly.type
_entity_poly.pdbx_seq_one_letter_code
_entity_poly.pdbx_strand_id
1 'polypeptide(L)'
;MSPNPADDLVTISVEDIKQGSLKSKNPDTFKNEYEVTVYNNLQVKIYHLKTNEPSIQIDTKNLASGVYSVHITPKGKEKIVKQLIVTH
;
A
#
# COMPACT_ATOMS: atom_id res chain seq x y z
N MET A 1 -31.90 -0.23 -8.89
CA MET A 1 -30.56 -0.81 -9.12
C MET A 1 -29.83 -0.73 -7.80
N SER A 2 -29.59 -1.86 -7.14
CA SER A 2 -28.90 -1.87 -5.85
C SER A 2 -27.40 -1.77 -6.12
N PRO A 3 -26.67 -0.79 -5.55
CA PRO A 3 -25.23 -0.79 -5.65
C PRO A 3 -24.71 -1.94 -4.80
N ASN A 4 -23.81 -2.73 -5.38
CA ASN A 4 -23.06 -3.78 -4.70
C ASN A 4 -21.77 -3.15 -4.16
N PRO A 5 -21.56 -3.01 -2.83
CA PRO A 5 -20.26 -2.65 -2.28
C PRO A 5 -19.74 -3.88 -1.53
N ALA A 6 -19.39 -4.94 -2.27
CA ALA A 6 -18.96 -6.19 -1.65
C ALA A 6 -17.42 -6.36 -1.63
N ASP A 7 -16.69 -5.62 -2.46
CA ASP A 7 -15.24 -5.77 -2.61
C ASP A 7 -14.53 -4.41 -2.59
N ASP A 8 -14.55 -3.74 -1.45
CA ASP A 8 -13.73 -2.55 -1.20
C ASP A 8 -12.25 -2.95 -0.93
N LEU A 9 -11.65 -3.71 -1.86
CA LEU A 9 -10.25 -4.10 -1.81
C LEU A 9 -9.43 -3.17 -2.69
N VAL A 10 -8.39 -2.56 -2.12
CA VAL A 10 -7.43 -1.77 -2.88
C VAL A 10 -6.11 -2.52 -2.96
N THR A 11 -5.69 -2.82 -4.19
CA THR A 11 -4.38 -3.42 -4.45
C THR A 11 -3.35 -2.32 -4.67
N ILE A 12 -2.29 -2.31 -3.86
CA ILE A 12 -1.13 -1.43 -4.05
C ILE A 12 0.03 -2.27 -4.57
N SER A 13 0.36 -2.09 -5.84
CA SER A 13 1.55 -2.67 -6.44
C SER A 13 2.79 -1.89 -6.04
N VAL A 14 3.82 -2.62 -5.60
CA VAL A 14 5.15 -2.08 -5.29
C VAL A 14 5.96 -1.85 -6.57
N GLU A 15 5.46 -2.31 -7.72
CA GLU A 15 6.07 -2.11 -9.03
C GLU A 15 6.11 -0.62 -9.42
N ASP A 16 5.09 0.17 -9.04
CA ASP A 16 5.07 1.63 -9.19
C ASP A 16 6.15 2.34 -8.36
N ILE A 17 6.74 1.68 -7.37
CA ILE A 17 7.85 2.22 -6.58
C ILE A 17 9.16 2.22 -7.38
N LYS A 18 9.20 1.55 -8.55
CA LYS A 18 10.41 1.44 -9.39
C LYS A 18 10.77 2.69 -10.20
N GLN A 19 10.01 3.78 -10.17
CA GLN A 19 10.42 5.01 -10.90
C GLN A 19 11.59 5.78 -10.27
N GLY A 20 12.10 5.33 -9.12
CA GLY A 20 13.30 5.92 -8.50
C GLY A 20 14.64 5.29 -8.91
N SER A 21 14.84 3.97 -8.75
CA SER A 21 16.18 3.37 -8.87
C SER A 21 16.18 1.82 -8.82
N LEU A 22 15.40 1.12 -9.64
CA LEU A 22 15.59 -0.34 -9.78
C LEU A 22 15.25 -0.86 -11.18
N LYS A 23 16.10 -0.54 -12.17
CA LYS A 23 16.32 -1.42 -13.32
C LYS A 23 17.08 -2.66 -12.85
N SER A 24 16.40 -3.59 -12.18
CA SER A 24 16.95 -4.95 -12.01
C SER A 24 16.23 -5.88 -12.95
N LYS A 25 17.00 -6.46 -13.89
CA LYS A 25 16.56 -7.28 -15.02
C LYS A 25 16.06 -8.68 -14.62
N ASN A 26 15.92 -8.96 -13.33
CA ASN A 26 15.59 -10.29 -12.80
C ASN A 26 14.34 -10.20 -11.88
N PRO A 27 13.24 -10.90 -12.22
CA PRO A 27 12.01 -10.90 -11.40
C PRO A 27 12.18 -11.63 -10.05
N ASP A 28 13.19 -12.49 -9.89
CA ASP A 28 13.45 -13.27 -8.67
C ASP A 28 14.14 -12.52 -7.51
N THR A 29 14.47 -11.23 -7.67
CA THR A 29 15.23 -10.47 -6.67
C THR A 29 14.39 -9.51 -5.83
N PHE A 30 13.09 -9.74 -5.67
CA PHE A 30 12.26 -9.04 -4.68
C PHE A 30 12.43 -9.61 -3.26
N LYS A 31 13.62 -10.09 -2.89
CA LYS A 31 13.99 -10.40 -1.49
C LYS A 31 14.24 -9.13 -0.64
N ASN A 32 13.64 -8.00 -1.01
CA ASN A 32 13.69 -6.79 -0.21
C ASN A 32 12.41 -6.73 0.61
N GLU A 33 12.44 -7.33 1.79
CA GLU A 33 11.42 -7.14 2.82
C GLU A 33 11.12 -5.64 2.96
N TYR A 34 9.85 -5.29 2.94
CA TYR A 34 9.39 -3.92 3.11
C TYR A 34 8.23 -3.88 4.09
N GLU A 35 8.12 -2.73 4.74
CA GLU A 35 7.09 -2.46 5.75
C GLU A 35 6.07 -1.49 5.18
N VAL A 36 4.80 -1.89 5.15
CA VAL A 36 3.68 -1.03 4.81
C VAL A 36 2.98 -0.61 6.09
N THR A 37 2.78 0.69 6.26
CA THR A 37 1.95 1.23 7.33
C THR A 37 0.95 2.23 6.77
N VAL A 38 -0.32 2.05 7.07
CA VAL A 38 -1.39 2.97 6.67
C VAL A 38 -1.78 3.83 7.85
N TYR A 39 -1.88 5.13 7.60
CA TYR A 39 -2.29 6.13 8.56
C TYR A 39 -3.59 6.78 8.09
N ASN A 40 -4.48 7.09 9.03
CA ASN A 40 -5.63 7.94 8.75
C ASN A 40 -5.23 9.43 8.67
N ASN A 41 -6.19 10.29 8.40
CA ASN A 41 -6.04 11.74 8.36
C ASN A 41 -5.52 12.37 9.68
N LEU A 42 -5.69 11.68 10.81
CA LEU A 42 -5.18 12.08 12.12
C LEU A 42 -3.78 11.53 12.43
N GLN A 43 -3.10 10.94 11.43
CA GLN A 43 -1.80 10.25 11.59
C GLN A 43 -1.83 9.07 12.58
N VAL A 44 -3.00 8.47 12.82
CA VAL A 44 -3.14 7.25 13.60
C VAL A 44 -2.88 6.04 12.69
N LYS A 45 -2.02 5.13 13.14
CA LYS A 45 -1.75 3.86 12.45
C LYS A 45 -3.00 2.98 12.50
N ILE A 46 -3.53 2.64 11.33
CA ILE A 46 -4.72 1.79 11.20
C ILE A 46 -4.39 0.41 10.61
N TYR A 47 -3.28 0.30 9.90
CA TYR A 47 -2.83 -0.96 9.30
C TYR A 47 -1.31 -1.00 9.26
N HIS A 48 -0.75 -2.18 9.48
CA HIS A 48 0.69 -2.41 9.41
C HIS A 48 0.96 -3.84 8.94
N LEU A 49 1.83 -3.99 7.94
CA LEU A 49 2.24 -5.27 7.40
C LEU A 49 3.72 -5.23 7.02
N LYS A 50 4.46 -6.28 7.36
CA LYS A 50 5.78 -6.56 6.78
C LYS A 50 5.63 -7.68 5.78
N THR A 51 6.06 -7.45 4.55
CA THR A 51 5.94 -8.45 3.49
C THR A 51 7.07 -8.28 2.48
N ASN A 52 7.28 -9.33 1.69
CA ASN A 52 8.15 -9.36 0.52
C ASN A 52 7.34 -9.57 -0.77
N GLU A 53 6.01 -9.61 -0.70
CA GLU A 53 5.15 -9.79 -1.86
C GLU A 53 5.23 -8.58 -2.80
N PRO A 54 5.05 -8.72 -4.11
CA PRO A 54 5.13 -7.58 -5.04
C PRO A 54 3.91 -6.64 -4.97
N SER A 55 2.81 -7.12 -4.38
CA SER A 55 1.57 -6.39 -4.20
C SER A 55 1.00 -6.64 -2.82
N ILE A 56 0.26 -5.66 -2.32
CA ILE A 56 -0.48 -5.76 -1.06
C ILE A 56 -1.94 -5.41 -1.32
N GLN A 57 -2.84 -6.15 -0.69
CA GLN A 57 -4.27 -5.84 -0.69
C GLN A 57 -4.64 -5.22 0.65
N ILE A 58 -5.27 -4.06 0.60
CA ILE A 58 -5.81 -3.36 1.76
C ILE A 58 -7.32 -3.46 1.68
N ASP A 59 -7.92 -4.06 2.71
CA ASP A 59 -9.36 -4.04 2.90
C ASP A 59 -9.79 -2.65 3.40
N THR A 60 -10.56 -1.96 2.56
CA THR A 60 -11.08 -0.62 2.81
C THR A 60 -12.56 -0.63 3.24
N LYS A 61 -13.19 -1.80 3.34
CA LYS A 61 -14.61 -1.98 3.72
C LYS A 61 -14.94 -1.39 5.08
N ASN A 62 -14.02 -1.54 6.03
CA ASN A 62 -14.19 -1.04 7.40
C ASN A 62 -13.54 0.35 7.60
N LEU A 63 -12.97 0.93 6.55
CA LEU A 63 -12.39 2.27 6.61
C LEU A 63 -13.47 3.31 6.33
N ALA A 64 -13.55 4.32 7.18
CA ALA A 64 -14.41 5.48 6.92
C ALA A 64 -13.96 6.19 5.64
N SER A 65 -14.90 6.81 4.91
CA SER A 65 -14.54 7.61 3.75
C SER A 65 -13.60 8.74 4.15
N GLY A 66 -12.52 8.92 3.39
CA GLY A 66 -11.46 9.86 3.74
C GLY A 66 -10.15 9.59 3.03
N VAL A 67 -9.16 10.42 3.35
CA VAL A 67 -7.81 10.31 2.80
C VAL A 67 -6.90 9.62 3.83
N TYR A 68 -6.23 8.57 3.37
CA TYR A 68 -5.28 7.78 4.12
C TYR A 68 -3.90 7.93 3.50
N SER A 69 -2.87 7.86 4.34
CA SER A 69 -1.47 7.89 3.90
C SER A 69 -0.87 6.49 4.04
N VAL A 70 -0.41 5.93 2.93
CA VAL A 70 0.25 4.62 2.87
C VAL A 70 1.74 4.84 2.82
N HIS A 71 2.43 4.51 3.91
CA HIS A 71 3.88 4.56 4.00
C HIS A 71 4.45 3.19 3.66
N ILE A 72 5.32 3.12 2.65
CA ILE A 72 6.01 1.91 2.23
C ILE A 72 7.49 2.14 2.49
N THR A 73 8.07 1.36 3.39
CA THR A 73 9.46 1.49 3.83
C THR A 73 10.22 0.22 3.45
N PRO A 74 10.91 0.21 2.29
CA PRO A 74 11.79 -0.90 1.95
C PRO A 74 13.01 -0.90 2.87
N LYS A 75 13.47 -2.08 3.26
CA LYS A 75 14.64 -2.23 4.15
C LYS A 75 15.87 -1.53 3.57
N GLY A 76 16.41 -0.56 4.33
CA GLY A 76 17.59 0.21 3.94
C GLY A 76 17.39 1.21 2.80
N LYS A 77 16.13 1.56 2.48
CA LYS A 77 15.79 2.58 1.47
C LYS A 77 14.91 3.67 2.03
N GLU A 78 14.76 4.73 1.24
CA GLU A 78 13.86 5.83 1.56
C GLU A 78 12.40 5.37 1.59
N LYS A 79 11.65 5.98 2.52
CA LYS A 79 10.22 5.75 2.67
C LYS A 79 9.46 6.38 1.51
N ILE A 80 8.62 5.60 0.85
CA ILE A 80 7.66 6.07 -0.14
C ILE A 80 6.32 6.35 0.56
N VAL A 81 5.70 7.48 0.24
CA VAL A 81 4.37 7.82 0.75
C VAL A 81 3.41 7.89 -0.43
N LYS A 82 2.34 7.10 -0.37
CA LYS A 82 1.21 7.15 -1.31
C LYS A 82 -0.03 7.63 -0.58
N GLN A 83 -0.95 8.24 -1.31
CA GLN A 83 -2.27 8.59 -0.80
C GLN A 83 -3.29 7.55 -1.27
N LEU A 84 -4.17 7.15 -0.35
CA LEU A 84 -5.30 6.27 -0.59
C LEU A 84 -6.57 7.06 -0.26
N ILE A 85 -7.46 7.22 -1.25
CA ILE A 85 -8.73 7.90 -1.07
C ILE A 85 -9.81 6.83 -1.02
N VAL A 86 -10.52 6.74 0.09
CA VAL A 86 -11.64 5.81 0.28
C VAL A 86 -12.95 6.61 0.19
N THR A 87 -13.87 6.18 -0.67
CA THR A 87 -15.19 6.80 -0.87
C THR A 87 -16.24 5.70 -0.96
N HIS A 88 -17.24 5.75 -0.07
CA HIS A 88 -18.38 4.83 -0.01
C HIS A 88 -19.64 5.54 -0.51
#